data_AF-A0A1X0J8E5-F1
#
_entry.id   AF-A0A1X0J8E5-F1
#
_cell.length_a   1.000
_cell.length_b   1.000
_cell.length_c   1.000
_cell.angle_alpha   90.00
_cell.angle_beta   90.00
_cell.angle_gamma   90.00
#
_symmetry.space_group_name_H-M   'P 1'
#
loop_
_entity.id
_entity.type
_entity.pdbx_description
1 polymer ?
#
loop_
_entity_poly.entity_id
_entity_poly.type
_entity_poly.pdbx_seq_one_letter_code
_entity_poly.pdbx_strand_id
1 'polypeptide(L)'
;MKLVNESGSWTTGIAPAPLPAVALLEVSGAVLSWPVDDPSEQPVISFTDVARADWMWRVLGEPGHVAVVEALNGAGPSTVIELPAVSVPPGAADSLRRLALGHWLRRWWPASGRDGITALDRALLDAELAVLTAAAEEYFTDDTLDSDVAGLLAPHSAALGTYRDPRVDVLVERCRDLADEVGLDWHAPAVGAPRQADYALAAGPAEPLRPSGVIAAGDATIAWSGVPPGIFDAAERNLAWAVVGEDGMVTARLRSAVSGPDSAAGIPASLRCGEFHATGVLDVVGAAVLPVLDADGLPAGEAQAWNIDWSVAEVSAGTGGAAESIELRARIRAFARARLAAPAADAFLAELLAAESEY
;
A
#
# COMPACT_ATOMS: atom_id res chain seq x y z
N MET A 1 -21.26 -20.72 10.16
CA MET A 1 -21.05 -19.29 9.86
C MET A 1 -21.96 -18.43 10.74
N LYS A 2 -21.54 -17.22 11.10
CA LYS A 2 -22.35 -16.24 11.85
C LYS A 2 -22.45 -14.98 10.98
N LEU A 3 -23.63 -14.37 10.87
CA LEU A 3 -23.82 -13.08 10.20
C LEU A 3 -24.16 -12.02 11.25
N VAL A 4 -23.45 -10.92 11.19
CA VAL A 4 -23.66 -9.74 12.05
C VAL A 4 -23.80 -8.50 11.18
N ASN A 5 -24.64 -7.55 11.59
CA ASN A 5 -24.72 -6.27 10.92
C ASN A 5 -23.77 -5.28 11.59
N GLU A 6 -22.77 -4.84 10.87
CA GLU A 6 -21.82 -3.81 11.28
C GLU A 6 -22.12 -2.53 10.51
N SER A 7 -22.67 -1.52 11.20
CA SER A 7 -22.96 -0.19 10.64
C SER A 7 -23.73 -0.21 9.31
N GLY A 8 -24.68 -1.13 9.14
CA GLY A 8 -25.51 -1.24 7.94
C GLY A 8 -25.03 -2.27 6.92
N SER A 9 -23.83 -2.85 7.08
CA SER A 9 -23.31 -3.93 6.23
C SER A 9 -23.38 -5.27 6.96
N TRP A 10 -23.77 -6.34 6.26
CA TRP A 10 -23.76 -7.70 6.83
C TRP A 10 -22.39 -8.33 6.66
N THR A 11 -21.81 -8.90 7.72
CA THR A 11 -20.47 -9.51 7.70
C THR A 11 -20.48 -10.91 8.31
N THR A 12 -19.57 -11.78 7.87
CA THR A 12 -19.41 -13.13 8.43
C THR A 12 -18.61 -13.19 9.74
N GLY A 13 -18.07 -12.04 10.17
CA GLY A 13 -17.19 -11.90 11.32
C GLY A 13 -16.68 -10.47 11.46
N ILE A 14 -15.85 -10.24 12.47
CA ILE A 14 -15.15 -8.97 12.66
C ILE A 14 -14.01 -8.83 11.65
N ALA A 15 -13.57 -7.60 11.37
CA ALA A 15 -12.39 -7.38 10.54
C ALA A 15 -11.17 -8.17 11.07
N PRO A 16 -10.48 -8.96 10.21
CA PRO A 16 -9.47 -9.91 10.67
C PRO A 16 -8.17 -9.25 11.15
N ALA A 17 -7.88 -8.04 10.65
CA ALA A 17 -6.71 -7.26 11.04
C ALA A 17 -6.92 -5.76 10.70
N PRO A 18 -6.23 -4.83 11.37
CA PRO A 18 -6.22 -3.42 10.99
C PRO A 18 -5.40 -3.20 9.71
N LEU A 19 -5.63 -2.09 9.00
CA LEU A 19 -4.73 -1.67 7.94
C LEU A 19 -3.33 -1.33 8.51
N PRO A 20 -2.24 -1.71 7.83
CA PRO A 20 -2.19 -2.43 6.55
C PRO A 20 -1.99 -3.95 6.72
N ALA A 21 -2.33 -4.57 7.84
CA ALA A 21 -2.21 -6.03 8.04
C ALA A 21 -3.35 -6.88 7.46
N VAL A 22 -4.17 -6.30 6.59
CA VAL A 22 -5.33 -6.95 5.96
C VAL A 22 -5.22 -6.84 4.44
N ALA A 23 -5.42 -7.97 3.75
CA ALA A 23 -5.64 -8.04 2.31
C ALA A 23 -7.14 -7.95 2.04
N LEU A 24 -7.53 -7.15 1.05
CA LEU A 24 -8.92 -6.88 0.68
C LEU A 24 -9.10 -7.16 -0.80
N LEU A 25 -10.27 -7.68 -1.16
CA LEU A 25 -10.70 -7.85 -2.55
C LEU A 25 -12.19 -7.51 -2.68
N GLU A 26 -12.52 -6.54 -3.54
CA GLU A 26 -13.91 -6.24 -3.91
C GLU A 26 -14.36 -7.12 -5.07
N VAL A 27 -15.34 -7.98 -4.82
CA VAL A 27 -16.03 -8.79 -5.82
C VAL A 27 -17.48 -8.33 -5.94
N SER A 28 -18.23 -8.87 -6.90
CA SER A 28 -19.63 -8.49 -7.06
C SER A 28 -20.45 -8.69 -5.78
N GLY A 29 -20.98 -7.59 -5.24
CA GLY A 29 -21.86 -7.62 -4.08
C GLY A 29 -21.18 -7.87 -2.72
N ALA A 30 -19.84 -7.94 -2.65
CA ALA A 30 -19.14 -8.11 -1.39
C ALA A 30 -17.66 -7.67 -1.42
N VAL A 31 -17.11 -7.45 -0.22
CA VAL A 31 -15.67 -7.32 0.01
C VAL A 31 -15.21 -8.52 0.83
N LEU A 32 -14.21 -9.25 0.34
CA LEU A 32 -13.55 -10.32 1.09
C LEU A 32 -12.28 -9.77 1.74
N SER A 33 -12.00 -10.24 2.96
CA SER A 33 -10.84 -9.79 3.73
C SER A 33 -10.13 -10.93 4.44
N TRP A 34 -8.80 -10.86 4.47
CA TRP A 34 -7.91 -11.83 5.12
C TRP A 34 -6.79 -11.11 5.87
N PRO A 35 -6.27 -11.67 6.98
CA PRO A 35 -4.97 -11.23 7.48
C PRO A 35 -3.88 -11.58 6.44
N VAL A 36 -2.93 -10.67 6.24
CA VAL A 36 -1.90 -10.86 5.19
C VAL A 36 -0.92 -11.99 5.52
N ASP A 37 -0.62 -12.16 6.81
CA ASP A 37 0.44 -13.02 7.33
C ASP A 37 -0.07 -14.33 7.97
N ASP A 38 -1.38 -14.58 7.91
CA ASP A 38 -1.96 -15.88 8.28
C ASP A 38 -2.76 -16.47 7.10
N PRO A 39 -2.14 -17.37 6.31
CA PRO A 39 -2.79 -17.97 5.16
C PRO A 39 -3.90 -18.97 5.50
N SER A 40 -4.01 -19.38 6.77
CA SER A 40 -4.93 -20.44 7.20
C SER A 40 -6.32 -19.92 7.57
N GLU A 41 -6.45 -18.62 7.78
CA GLU A 41 -7.71 -17.97 8.14
C GLU A 41 -8.70 -17.92 6.97
N GLN A 42 -9.98 -18.11 7.29
CA GLN A 42 -11.07 -17.99 6.31
C GLN A 42 -11.36 -16.53 5.99
N PRO A 43 -11.89 -16.22 4.79
CA PRO A 43 -12.31 -14.86 4.48
C PRO A 43 -13.40 -14.39 5.43
N VAL A 44 -13.25 -13.15 5.89
CA VAL A 44 -14.39 -12.38 6.39
C VAL A 44 -15.03 -11.71 5.18
N ILE A 45 -16.29 -12.06 4.92
CA ILE A 45 -17.09 -11.58 3.79
C ILE A 45 -18.00 -10.47 4.32
N SER A 46 -17.86 -9.27 3.75
CA SER A 46 -18.73 -8.13 4.02
C SER A 46 -19.61 -7.86 2.82
N PHE A 47 -20.91 -8.09 2.96
CA PHE A 47 -21.88 -7.98 1.88
C PHE A 47 -22.31 -6.53 1.65
N THR A 48 -22.08 -6.05 0.44
CA THR A 48 -22.56 -4.75 -0.04
C THR A 48 -23.91 -4.89 -0.76
N ASP A 49 -24.09 -5.98 -1.53
CA ASP A 49 -25.34 -6.36 -2.18
C ASP A 49 -25.37 -7.88 -2.43
N VAL A 50 -26.08 -8.61 -1.57
CA VAL A 50 -26.21 -10.07 -1.65
C VAL A 50 -26.85 -10.54 -2.95
N ALA A 51 -27.74 -9.75 -3.56
CA ALA A 51 -28.39 -10.15 -4.81
C ALA A 51 -27.41 -10.21 -5.98
N ARG A 52 -26.27 -9.51 -5.88
CA ARG A 52 -25.20 -9.50 -6.89
C ARG A 52 -24.10 -10.52 -6.61
N ALA A 53 -24.10 -11.15 -5.44
CA ALA A 53 -23.07 -12.10 -5.03
C ALA A 53 -23.36 -13.54 -5.52
N ASP A 54 -23.65 -13.73 -6.81
CA ASP A 54 -23.92 -15.05 -7.39
C ASP A 54 -22.75 -16.03 -7.18
N TRP A 55 -21.51 -15.52 -7.28
CA TRP A 55 -20.28 -16.29 -7.04
C TRP A 55 -20.24 -17.01 -5.68
N MET A 56 -21.07 -16.61 -4.69
CA MET A 56 -21.14 -17.25 -3.36
C MET A 56 -21.32 -18.77 -3.44
N TRP A 57 -22.03 -19.31 -4.45
CA TRP A 57 -22.20 -20.77 -4.55
C TRP A 57 -20.88 -21.49 -4.81
N ARG A 58 -19.90 -20.85 -5.43
CA ARG A 58 -18.54 -21.39 -5.64
C ARG A 58 -17.73 -21.45 -4.33
N VAL A 59 -17.99 -20.51 -3.41
CA VAL A 59 -17.25 -20.35 -2.15
C VAL A 59 -17.93 -21.00 -0.95
N LEU A 60 -19.27 -21.05 -0.93
CA LEU A 60 -20.08 -21.58 0.19
C LEU A 60 -20.85 -22.86 -0.19
N GLY A 61 -20.78 -23.28 -1.45
CA GLY A 61 -21.66 -24.30 -2.02
C GLY A 61 -23.07 -23.76 -2.30
N GLU A 62 -23.81 -24.45 -3.16
CA GLU A 62 -25.20 -24.12 -3.48
C GLU A 62 -26.11 -24.03 -2.21
N PRO A 63 -26.06 -24.98 -1.25
CA PRO A 63 -26.86 -24.87 -0.03
C PRO A 63 -26.47 -23.67 0.83
N GLY A 64 -25.18 -23.31 0.85
CA GLY A 64 -24.67 -22.16 1.59
C GLY A 64 -25.12 -20.83 0.99
N HIS A 65 -25.08 -20.73 -0.34
CA HIS A 65 -25.60 -19.56 -1.07
C HIS A 65 -27.07 -19.32 -0.73
N VAL A 66 -27.93 -20.34 -0.88
CA VAL A 66 -29.37 -20.22 -0.59
C VAL A 66 -29.61 -19.83 0.86
N ALA A 67 -28.93 -20.49 1.80
CA ALA A 67 -29.09 -20.20 3.23
C ALA A 67 -28.73 -18.75 3.58
N VAL A 68 -27.70 -18.17 2.97
CA VAL A 68 -27.30 -16.76 3.19
C VAL A 68 -28.33 -15.81 2.58
N VAL A 69 -28.77 -16.05 1.34
CA VAL A 69 -29.77 -15.21 0.66
C VAL A 69 -31.09 -15.19 1.43
N GLU A 70 -31.59 -16.36 1.85
CA GLU A 70 -32.81 -16.48 2.63
C GLU A 70 -32.68 -15.82 4.01
N ALA A 71 -31.54 -15.99 4.67
CA ALA A 71 -31.29 -15.42 5.98
C ALA A 71 -31.26 -13.88 5.96
N LEU A 72 -30.70 -13.28 4.91
CA LEU A 72 -30.57 -11.83 4.80
C LEU A 72 -31.83 -11.16 4.23
N ASN A 73 -32.74 -11.93 3.63
CA ASN A 73 -34.01 -11.42 3.12
C ASN A 73 -34.92 -10.93 4.26
N GLY A 74 -35.06 -9.61 4.39
CA GLY A 74 -35.89 -8.98 5.42
C GLY A 74 -35.28 -8.97 6.84
N ALA A 75 -34.00 -9.31 6.98
CA ALA A 75 -33.32 -9.27 8.26
C ALA A 75 -33.12 -7.83 8.76
N GLY A 76 -33.54 -7.57 10.01
CA GLY A 76 -33.30 -6.28 10.67
C GLY A 76 -31.84 -6.09 11.10
N PRO A 77 -31.36 -4.83 11.20
CA PRO A 77 -29.94 -4.50 11.43
C PRO A 77 -29.44 -4.83 12.86
N SER A 78 -30.30 -5.16 13.81
CA SER A 78 -29.89 -5.59 15.16
C SER A 78 -29.83 -7.11 15.32
N THR A 79 -30.11 -7.87 14.26
CA THR A 79 -30.22 -9.33 14.30
C THR A 79 -28.84 -9.95 14.15
N VAL A 80 -28.57 -10.97 14.97
CA VAL A 80 -27.45 -11.88 14.78
C VAL A 80 -28.01 -13.17 14.22
N ILE A 81 -27.45 -13.65 13.11
CA ILE A 81 -27.94 -14.86 12.43
C ILE A 81 -26.87 -15.95 12.52
N GLU A 82 -27.26 -17.13 12.97
CA GLU A 82 -26.39 -18.30 12.99
C GLU A 82 -26.75 -19.27 11.88
N LEU A 83 -25.77 -19.60 11.04
CA LEU A 83 -25.89 -20.54 9.93
C LEU A 83 -24.90 -21.69 10.16
N PRO A 84 -25.22 -22.67 11.04
CA PRO A 84 -24.26 -23.70 11.48
C PRO A 84 -23.85 -24.66 10.36
N ALA A 85 -24.70 -24.87 9.36
CA ALA A 85 -24.43 -25.74 8.21
C ALA A 85 -23.62 -25.04 7.10
N VAL A 86 -23.33 -23.74 7.23
CA VAL A 86 -22.61 -22.95 6.23
C VAL A 86 -21.17 -22.72 6.68
N SER A 87 -20.23 -23.10 5.83
CA SER A 87 -18.79 -22.87 5.99
C SER A 87 -18.13 -22.68 4.63
N VAL A 88 -16.97 -22.02 4.62
CA VAL A 88 -16.11 -21.94 3.43
C VAL A 88 -15.32 -23.26 3.34
N PRO A 89 -15.46 -24.08 2.29
CA PRO A 89 -14.65 -25.27 2.12
C PRO A 89 -13.16 -24.89 1.98
N PRO A 90 -12.23 -25.72 2.49
CA PRO A 90 -10.80 -25.49 2.30
C PRO A 90 -10.47 -25.35 0.81
N GLY A 91 -9.68 -24.34 0.46
CA GLY A 91 -9.26 -24.08 -0.91
C GLY A 91 -10.24 -23.28 -1.78
N ALA A 92 -11.51 -23.17 -1.37
CA ALA A 92 -12.55 -22.56 -2.21
C ALA A 92 -12.33 -21.05 -2.48
N ALA A 93 -11.51 -20.40 -1.67
CA ALA A 93 -11.20 -18.97 -1.78
C ALA A 93 -9.71 -18.69 -2.04
N ASP A 94 -8.90 -19.72 -2.35
CA ASP A 94 -7.44 -19.56 -2.45
C ASP A 94 -7.03 -18.65 -3.62
N SER A 95 -7.72 -18.74 -4.76
CA SER A 95 -7.48 -17.85 -5.92
C SER A 95 -7.80 -16.39 -5.59
N LEU A 96 -8.95 -16.14 -4.94
CA LEU A 96 -9.35 -14.82 -4.48
C LEU A 96 -8.40 -14.26 -3.43
N ARG A 97 -7.95 -15.11 -2.50
CA ARG A 97 -6.96 -14.74 -1.49
C ARG A 97 -5.63 -14.37 -2.13
N ARG A 98 -5.18 -15.12 -3.13
CA ARG A 98 -3.96 -14.77 -3.90
C ARG A 98 -4.12 -13.42 -4.59
N LEU A 99 -5.26 -13.17 -5.23
CA LEU A 99 -5.54 -11.88 -5.87
C LEU A 99 -5.58 -10.72 -4.85
N ALA A 100 -6.24 -10.91 -3.71
CA ALA A 100 -6.26 -9.96 -2.60
C ALA A 100 -4.85 -9.64 -2.08
N LEU A 101 -4.01 -10.67 -1.91
CA LEU A 101 -2.62 -10.52 -1.51
C LEU A 101 -1.83 -9.72 -2.57
N GLY A 102 -2.04 -9.99 -3.86
CA GLY A 102 -1.39 -9.22 -4.93
C GLY A 102 -1.77 -7.73 -4.89
N HIS A 103 -3.05 -7.40 -4.68
CA HIS A 103 -3.48 -6.01 -4.49
C HIS A 103 -2.89 -5.41 -3.22
N TRP A 104 -2.71 -6.20 -2.16
CA TRP A 104 -1.99 -5.76 -0.96
C TRP A 104 -0.52 -5.47 -1.25
N LEU A 105 0.22 -6.35 -1.94
CA LEU A 105 1.60 -6.11 -2.38
C LEU A 105 1.70 -4.80 -3.18
N ARG A 106 0.73 -4.60 -4.08
CA ARG A 106 0.63 -3.41 -4.93
C ARG A 106 0.43 -2.11 -4.14
N ARG A 107 -0.28 -2.16 -3.01
CA ARG A 107 -0.71 -1.00 -2.23
C ARG A 107 0.09 -0.77 -0.95
N TRP A 108 0.74 -1.79 -0.40
CA TRP A 108 1.25 -1.73 0.98
C TRP A 108 2.61 -2.41 1.17
N TRP A 109 3.24 -2.91 0.10
CA TRP A 109 4.55 -3.54 0.23
C TRP A 109 5.57 -2.60 0.90
N PRO A 110 6.15 -3.01 2.05
CA PRO A 110 6.96 -2.11 2.87
C PRO A 110 8.41 -2.08 2.41
N ALA A 111 8.65 -1.62 1.17
CA ALA A 111 9.99 -1.52 0.59
C ALA A 111 10.91 -0.66 1.47
N SER A 112 12.07 -1.20 1.83
CA SER A 112 13.05 -0.53 2.66
C SER A 112 14.46 -1.04 2.37
N GLY A 113 15.33 -0.15 1.91
CA GLY A 113 16.74 -0.50 1.74
C GLY A 113 17.45 -0.70 3.08
N ARG A 114 16.97 -0.05 4.14
CA ARG A 114 17.53 -0.15 5.50
C ARG A 114 17.21 -1.48 6.16
N ASP A 115 16.01 -2.00 5.93
CA ASP A 115 15.54 -3.25 6.52
C ASP A 115 15.76 -4.47 5.60
N GLY A 116 16.38 -4.29 4.42
CA GLY A 116 16.62 -5.37 3.45
C GLY A 116 15.32 -5.91 2.86
N ILE A 117 14.40 -5.01 2.49
CA ILE A 117 13.14 -5.33 1.83
C ILE A 117 13.17 -4.68 0.45
N THR A 118 13.61 -5.46 -0.54
CA THR A 118 13.66 -5.01 -1.94
C THR A 118 12.27 -4.60 -2.44
N ALA A 119 12.22 -3.50 -3.21
CA ALA A 119 10.99 -3.03 -3.84
C ALA A 119 10.52 -4.02 -4.91
N LEU A 120 9.22 -4.28 -4.98
CA LEU A 120 8.64 -5.12 -6.03
C LEU A 120 8.47 -4.31 -7.31
N ASP A 121 8.83 -4.89 -8.44
CA ASP A 121 8.63 -4.23 -9.73
C ASP A 121 7.14 -4.12 -10.04
N ARG A 122 6.71 -2.89 -10.34
CA ARG A 122 5.31 -2.58 -10.55
C ARG A 122 4.76 -3.15 -11.85
N ALA A 123 5.55 -3.13 -12.93
CA ALA A 123 5.11 -3.63 -14.21
C ALA A 123 4.87 -5.14 -14.17
N LEU A 124 5.77 -5.88 -13.49
CA LEU A 124 5.61 -7.31 -13.27
C LEU A 124 4.40 -7.63 -12.39
N LEU A 125 4.26 -6.94 -11.26
CA LEU A 125 3.15 -7.20 -10.33
C LEU A 125 1.79 -6.87 -10.96
N ASP A 126 1.67 -5.74 -11.67
CA ASP A 126 0.41 -5.37 -12.34
C ASP A 126 0.07 -6.34 -13.48
N ALA A 127 1.06 -6.86 -14.21
CA ALA A 127 0.85 -7.89 -15.24
C ALA A 127 0.36 -9.22 -14.65
N GLU A 128 0.95 -9.68 -13.54
CA GLU A 128 0.47 -10.88 -12.83
C GLU A 128 -0.94 -10.69 -12.28
N LEU A 129 -1.23 -9.51 -11.72
CA LEU A 129 -2.56 -9.16 -11.24
C LEU A 129 -3.58 -9.18 -12.37
N ALA A 130 -3.27 -8.61 -13.54
CA ALA A 130 -4.18 -8.64 -14.69
C ALA A 130 -4.57 -10.08 -15.08
N VAL A 131 -3.59 -10.99 -15.13
CA VAL A 131 -3.84 -12.41 -15.44
C VAL A 131 -4.68 -13.09 -14.35
N LEU A 132 -4.41 -12.80 -13.08
CA LEU A 132 -5.19 -13.36 -11.96
C LEU A 132 -6.63 -12.81 -11.92
N THR A 133 -6.82 -11.53 -12.22
CA THR A 133 -8.13 -10.89 -12.30
C THR A 133 -8.95 -11.51 -13.44
N ALA A 134 -8.36 -11.68 -14.63
CA ALA A 134 -9.01 -12.35 -15.75
C ALA A 134 -9.41 -13.80 -15.41
N ALA A 135 -8.52 -14.56 -14.74
CA ALA A 135 -8.84 -15.91 -14.29
C ALA A 135 -9.95 -15.97 -13.22
N ALA A 136 -10.29 -14.84 -12.60
CA ALA A 136 -11.34 -14.69 -11.61
C ALA A 136 -12.55 -13.89 -12.13
N GLU A 137 -12.70 -13.73 -13.45
CA GLU A 137 -13.79 -12.94 -14.06
C GLU A 137 -15.19 -13.34 -13.56
N GLU A 138 -15.41 -14.62 -13.26
CA GLU A 138 -16.70 -15.14 -12.78
C GLU A 138 -17.13 -14.58 -11.40
N TYR A 139 -16.21 -13.92 -10.68
CA TYR A 139 -16.47 -13.25 -9.40
C TYR A 139 -16.78 -11.75 -9.57
N PHE A 140 -16.56 -11.20 -10.77
CA PHE A 140 -16.73 -9.78 -11.12
C PHE A 140 -17.82 -9.64 -12.21
N THR A 141 -19.07 -9.89 -11.83
CA THR A 141 -20.24 -9.70 -12.72
C THR A 141 -20.51 -8.23 -13.08
N ASP A 142 -19.80 -7.29 -12.46
CA ASP A 142 -19.92 -5.85 -12.68
C ASP A 142 -18.52 -5.20 -12.54
N ASP A 143 -18.39 -3.95 -12.99
CA ASP A 143 -17.17 -3.17 -12.78
C ASP A 143 -16.95 -2.93 -11.26
N THR A 144 -15.95 -3.60 -10.70
CA THR A 144 -15.46 -3.40 -9.31
C THR A 144 -14.12 -2.69 -9.31
N LEU A 145 -13.71 -2.14 -8.16
CA LEU A 145 -12.41 -1.46 -7.99
C LEU A 145 -11.22 -2.34 -8.40
N ASP A 146 -11.33 -3.65 -8.21
CA ASP A 146 -10.23 -4.61 -8.40
C ASP A 146 -10.33 -5.40 -9.72
N SER A 147 -11.32 -5.09 -10.57
CA SER A 147 -11.60 -5.79 -11.84
C SER A 147 -10.94 -5.18 -13.08
N ASP A 148 -10.31 -4.00 -12.98
CA ASP A 148 -9.79 -3.23 -14.13
C ASP A 148 -8.49 -3.81 -14.72
N VAL A 149 -8.64 -4.84 -15.56
CA VAL A 149 -7.54 -5.47 -16.32
C VAL A 149 -6.84 -4.48 -17.26
N ALA A 150 -7.60 -3.64 -17.97
CA ALA A 150 -7.05 -2.72 -18.96
C ALA A 150 -6.17 -1.64 -18.29
N GLY A 151 -6.62 -1.10 -17.16
CA GLY A 151 -5.86 -0.15 -16.34
C GLY A 151 -4.61 -0.74 -15.72
N LEU A 152 -4.59 -2.04 -15.42
CA LEU A 152 -3.38 -2.75 -14.98
C LEU A 152 -2.36 -2.91 -16.10
N LEU A 153 -2.78 -3.24 -17.34
CA LEU A 153 -1.86 -3.53 -18.44
C LEU A 153 -1.35 -2.28 -19.17
N ALA A 154 -2.21 -1.30 -19.41
CA ALA A 154 -1.94 -0.16 -20.29
C ALA A 154 -0.60 0.57 -20.02
N PRO A 155 -0.15 0.78 -18.77
CA PRO A 155 1.09 1.53 -18.51
C PRO A 155 2.39 0.76 -18.83
N HIS A 156 2.34 -0.57 -18.98
CA HIS A 156 3.51 -1.42 -18.74
C HIS A 156 4.11 -2.12 -19.97
N SER A 157 3.54 -1.95 -21.17
CA SER A 157 3.97 -2.68 -22.39
C SER A 157 5.45 -2.48 -22.72
N ALA A 158 5.96 -1.25 -22.56
CA ALA A 158 7.37 -0.92 -22.81
C ALA A 158 8.31 -1.48 -21.73
N ALA A 159 7.92 -1.37 -20.46
CA ALA A 159 8.74 -1.80 -19.32
C ALA A 159 8.97 -3.32 -19.34
N LEU A 160 7.91 -4.10 -19.55
CA LEU A 160 7.99 -5.56 -19.60
C LEU A 160 8.86 -6.08 -20.76
N GLY A 161 8.95 -5.34 -21.88
CA GLY A 161 9.80 -5.70 -23.02
C GLY A 161 11.31 -5.60 -22.74
N THR A 162 11.72 -4.99 -21.64
CA THR A 162 13.14 -4.85 -21.26
C THR A 162 13.70 -6.06 -20.52
N TYR A 163 12.85 -6.90 -19.94
CA TYR A 163 13.27 -8.08 -19.19
C TYR A 163 13.90 -9.13 -20.09
N ARG A 164 14.81 -9.92 -19.51
CA ARG A 164 15.50 -11.04 -20.17
C ARG A 164 15.38 -12.29 -19.31
N ASP A 165 14.16 -12.59 -18.87
CA ASP A 165 13.83 -13.76 -18.05
C ASP A 165 12.71 -14.56 -18.75
N PRO A 166 12.89 -15.87 -19.01
CA PRO A 166 11.89 -16.69 -19.69
C PRO A 166 10.53 -16.75 -18.98
N ARG A 167 10.49 -16.59 -17.65
CA ARG A 167 9.24 -16.55 -16.87
C ARG A 167 8.46 -15.28 -17.18
N VAL A 168 9.16 -14.17 -17.43
CA VAL A 168 8.55 -12.89 -17.84
C VAL A 168 8.02 -13.00 -19.27
N ASP A 169 8.74 -13.68 -20.17
CA ASP A 169 8.26 -13.89 -21.54
C ASP A 169 6.91 -14.62 -21.58
N VAL A 170 6.74 -15.66 -20.75
CA VAL A 170 5.47 -16.40 -20.60
C VAL A 170 4.36 -15.51 -20.04
N LEU A 171 4.66 -14.65 -19.07
CA LEU A 171 3.70 -13.71 -18.51
C LEU A 171 3.26 -12.69 -19.57
N VAL A 172 4.22 -12.13 -20.31
CA VAL A 172 3.95 -11.13 -21.36
C VAL A 172 3.11 -11.73 -22.49
N GLU A 173 3.32 -12.98 -22.88
CA GLU A 173 2.46 -13.67 -23.85
C GLU A 173 0.99 -13.69 -23.38
N ARG A 174 0.74 -14.13 -22.13
CA ARG A 174 -0.61 -14.11 -21.54
C ARG A 174 -1.22 -12.71 -21.48
N CYS A 175 -0.42 -11.70 -21.17
CA CYS A 175 -0.88 -10.32 -21.14
C CYS A 175 -1.23 -9.79 -22.55
N ARG A 176 -0.57 -10.26 -23.61
CA ARG A 176 -0.94 -9.91 -25.00
C ARG A 176 -2.28 -10.52 -25.38
N ASP A 177 -2.46 -11.81 -25.09
CA ASP A 177 -3.73 -12.49 -25.34
C ASP A 177 -4.88 -11.77 -24.61
N LEU A 178 -4.66 -11.44 -23.33
CA LEU A 178 -5.64 -10.71 -22.52
C LEU A 178 -5.89 -9.29 -23.04
N ALA A 179 -4.85 -8.58 -23.49
CA ALA A 179 -5.00 -7.26 -24.10
C ALA A 179 -5.85 -7.30 -25.37
N ASP A 180 -5.64 -8.30 -26.22
CA ASP A 180 -6.45 -8.52 -27.43
C ASP A 180 -7.92 -8.80 -27.09
N GLU A 181 -8.18 -9.60 -26.05
CA GLU A 181 -9.53 -9.91 -25.56
C GLU A 181 -10.28 -8.66 -25.09
N VAL A 182 -9.61 -7.75 -24.36
CA VAL A 182 -10.21 -6.49 -23.89
C VAL A 182 -10.12 -5.34 -24.91
N GLY A 183 -9.54 -5.59 -26.09
CA GLY A 183 -9.38 -4.59 -27.16
C GLY A 183 -8.37 -3.47 -26.84
N LEU A 184 -7.39 -3.75 -25.98
CA LEU A 184 -6.29 -2.83 -25.64
C LEU A 184 -5.17 -2.95 -26.67
N ASP A 185 -4.80 -1.84 -27.31
CA ASP A 185 -3.61 -1.77 -28.17
C ASP A 185 -2.32 -1.85 -27.34
N TRP A 186 -1.92 -3.07 -27.00
CA TRP A 186 -0.81 -3.35 -26.07
C TRP A 186 0.44 -3.84 -26.79
N HIS A 187 0.94 -3.01 -27.70
CA HIS A 187 2.22 -3.26 -28.36
C HIS A 187 3.34 -2.51 -27.64
N ALA A 188 4.46 -3.19 -27.37
CA ALA A 188 5.66 -2.51 -26.92
C ALA A 188 6.12 -1.55 -28.04
N PRO A 189 6.22 -0.23 -27.80
CA PRO A 189 6.75 0.67 -28.80
C PRO A 189 8.17 0.23 -29.17
N ALA A 190 8.50 0.26 -30.47
CA ALA A 190 9.87 0.00 -30.93
C ALA A 190 10.83 0.88 -30.14
N VAL A 191 11.82 0.26 -29.46
CA VAL A 191 12.74 0.89 -28.51
C VAL A 191 13.18 2.27 -29.01
N GLY A 192 12.57 3.32 -28.44
CA GLY A 192 13.00 4.69 -28.65
C GLY A 192 14.36 4.88 -28.00
N ALA A 193 15.25 5.61 -28.67
CA ALA A 193 16.61 5.87 -28.20
C ALA A 193 16.65 6.25 -26.70
N PRO A 194 17.64 5.75 -25.94
CA PRO A 194 17.75 6.01 -24.51
C PRO A 194 17.68 7.51 -24.26
N ARG A 195 16.77 7.93 -23.38
CA ARG A 195 16.61 9.34 -23.06
C ARG A 195 17.72 9.71 -22.09
N GLN A 196 18.21 10.94 -22.21
CA GLN A 196 19.29 11.54 -21.41
C GLN A 196 19.10 11.41 -19.87
N ALA A 197 17.91 11.01 -19.40
CA ALA A 197 17.61 10.71 -18.00
C ALA A 197 18.22 9.39 -17.49
N ASP A 198 18.68 8.49 -18.37
CA ASP A 198 19.24 7.18 -18.01
C ASP A 198 20.69 7.26 -17.46
N TYR A 199 21.22 8.47 -17.31
CA TYR A 199 22.50 8.75 -16.64
C TYR A 199 22.28 9.63 -15.39
N ALA A 200 21.52 9.14 -14.42
CA ALA A 200 21.64 9.64 -13.05
C ALA A 200 22.84 8.94 -12.39
N LEU A 201 24.03 9.53 -12.53
CA LEU A 201 25.19 9.19 -11.72
C LEU A 201 24.76 9.24 -10.24
N ALA A 202 24.91 8.13 -9.53
CA ALA A 202 24.77 8.07 -8.08
C ALA A 202 25.79 9.04 -7.46
N ALA A 203 25.35 10.28 -7.20
CA ALA A 203 25.95 11.08 -6.16
C ALA A 203 25.66 10.32 -4.87
N GLY A 204 26.69 9.65 -4.33
CA GLY A 204 26.62 9.12 -2.97
C GLY A 204 26.10 10.21 -2.03
N PRO A 205 25.44 9.83 -0.92
CA PRO A 205 24.78 10.80 -0.05
C PRO A 205 25.78 11.91 0.26
N ALA A 206 25.53 13.11 -0.29
CA ALA A 206 26.26 14.27 0.13
C ALA A 206 25.96 14.38 1.61
N GLU A 207 26.97 14.09 2.43
CA GLU A 207 26.88 14.20 3.88
C GLU A 207 26.35 15.62 4.12
N PRO A 208 25.12 15.79 4.63
CA PRO A 208 24.58 17.12 4.77
C PRO A 208 25.50 17.84 5.73
N LEU A 209 26.18 18.88 5.23
CA LEU A 209 26.95 19.80 6.03
C LEU A 209 26.04 20.17 7.21
N ARG A 210 26.42 19.78 8.43
CA ARG A 210 25.62 20.10 9.62
C ARG A 210 25.32 21.60 9.54
N PRO A 211 24.04 22.02 9.44
CA PRO A 211 23.75 23.42 9.35
C PRO A 211 24.37 24.13 10.56
N SER A 212 25.07 25.23 10.34
CA SER A 212 25.32 26.15 11.44
C SER A 212 23.97 26.62 11.99
N GLY A 213 23.84 26.76 13.31
CA GLY A 213 22.60 27.26 13.92
C GLY A 213 21.49 26.22 14.13
N VAL A 214 21.80 24.91 14.16
CA VAL A 214 20.83 23.89 14.60
C VAL A 214 20.48 24.14 16.07
N ILE A 215 19.20 24.41 16.31
CA ILE A 215 18.60 24.58 17.63
C ILE A 215 18.26 23.20 18.21
N ALA A 216 17.62 22.35 17.40
CA ALA A 216 17.24 20.99 17.76
C ALA A 216 17.13 20.11 16.52
N ALA A 217 17.22 18.80 16.70
CA ALA A 217 17.02 17.82 15.64
C ALA A 217 16.51 16.50 16.21
N GLY A 218 15.87 15.71 15.37
CA GLY A 218 15.38 14.39 15.72
C GLY A 218 14.90 13.62 14.50
N ASP A 219 14.28 12.47 14.75
CA ASP A 219 13.65 11.65 13.73
C ASP A 219 12.21 11.35 14.12
N ALA A 220 11.35 11.21 13.12
CA ALA A 220 9.99 10.71 13.22
C ALA A 220 9.79 9.55 12.24
N THR A 221 8.73 8.78 12.45
CA THR A 221 8.27 7.77 11.48
C THR A 221 7.05 8.30 10.76
N ILE A 222 7.07 8.29 9.43
CA ILE A 222 5.92 8.56 8.57
C ILE A 222 4.91 7.42 8.73
N ALA A 223 3.67 7.75 9.08
CA ALA A 223 2.57 6.78 9.12
C ALA A 223 2.25 6.32 7.69
N TRP A 224 2.26 5.01 7.42
CA TRP A 224 2.09 4.51 6.07
C TRP A 224 0.71 4.85 5.49
N SER A 225 -0.35 4.78 6.31
CA SER A 225 -1.71 5.18 5.97
C SER A 225 -1.91 6.68 5.73
N GLY A 226 -0.94 7.52 6.13
CA GLY A 226 -1.02 8.97 5.93
C GLY A 226 -0.49 9.43 4.57
N VAL A 227 0.17 8.56 3.81
CA VAL A 227 0.89 8.90 2.58
C VAL A 227 0.53 7.94 1.45
N PRO A 228 0.69 8.35 0.18
CA PRO A 228 0.60 7.41 -0.92
C PRO A 228 1.66 6.31 -0.77
N PRO A 229 1.32 5.05 -1.08
CA PRO A 229 2.26 3.95 -0.95
C PRO A 229 3.35 4.01 -2.03
N GLY A 230 4.47 3.33 -1.79
CA GLY A 230 5.55 3.20 -2.77
C GLY A 230 6.42 4.45 -2.94
N ILE A 231 6.33 5.44 -2.05
CA ILE A 231 7.17 6.65 -2.08
C ILE A 231 8.30 6.56 -1.04
N PHE A 232 7.93 6.43 0.24
CA PHE A 232 8.88 6.49 1.35
C PHE A 232 9.43 5.13 1.77
N ASP A 233 10.67 5.11 2.27
CA ASP A 233 11.26 3.93 2.89
C ASP A 233 10.43 3.50 4.11
N ALA A 234 10.07 2.22 4.18
CA ALA A 234 9.16 1.71 5.20
C ALA A 234 9.80 1.51 6.59
N ALA A 235 11.11 1.69 6.74
CA ALA A 235 11.79 1.57 8.02
C ALA A 235 11.27 2.62 9.04
N GLU A 236 11.49 2.35 10.32
CA GLU A 236 11.27 3.36 11.36
C GLU A 236 12.27 4.52 11.20
N ARG A 237 11.91 5.69 11.76
CA ARG A 237 12.79 6.88 11.78
C ARG A 237 13.21 7.28 10.36
N ASN A 238 12.23 7.30 9.47
CA ASN A 238 12.39 7.62 8.05
C ASN A 238 12.13 9.10 7.74
N LEU A 239 11.84 9.94 8.73
CA LEU A 239 11.71 11.40 8.57
C LEU A 239 12.62 12.13 9.56
N ALA A 240 13.78 12.55 9.07
CA ALA A 240 14.69 13.40 9.84
C ALA A 240 14.15 14.84 9.85
N TRP A 241 14.29 15.51 10.98
CA TRP A 241 13.90 16.91 11.13
C TRP A 241 14.95 17.70 11.92
N ALA A 242 15.05 18.99 11.62
CA ALA A 242 15.88 19.93 12.37
C ALA A 242 15.22 21.31 12.42
N VAL A 243 15.29 21.96 13.58
CA VAL A 243 14.96 23.39 13.72
C VAL A 243 16.27 24.16 13.66
N VAL A 244 16.35 25.12 12.74
CA VAL A 244 17.57 25.89 12.44
C VAL A 244 17.26 27.37 12.56
N GLY A 245 18.05 28.08 13.37
CA GLY A 245 18.08 29.54 13.41
C GLY A 245 19.23 30.06 12.55
N GLU A 246 18.91 30.78 11.47
CA GLU A 246 19.90 31.34 10.55
C GLU A 246 19.42 32.72 10.07
N ASP A 247 20.31 33.72 10.06
CA ASP A 247 20.00 35.11 9.68
C ASP A 247 18.77 35.71 10.41
N GLY A 248 18.57 35.34 11.67
CA GLY A 248 17.44 35.80 12.50
C GLY A 248 16.10 35.15 12.17
N MET A 249 16.07 34.15 11.29
CA MET A 249 14.88 33.39 10.91
C MET A 249 14.97 31.96 11.44
N VAL A 250 13.87 31.45 11.99
CA VAL A 250 13.76 30.06 12.44
C VAL A 250 13.03 29.24 11.40
N THR A 251 13.67 28.17 10.93
CA THR A 251 13.12 27.25 9.93
C THR A 251 13.14 25.81 10.43
N ALA A 252 12.12 25.04 10.06
CA ALA A 252 12.09 23.61 10.21
C ALA A 252 12.54 22.98 8.88
N ARG A 253 13.60 22.19 8.92
CA ARG A 253 14.11 21.42 7.78
C ARG A 253 13.72 19.97 7.95
N LEU A 254 12.98 19.42 7.00
CA LEU A 254 12.51 18.04 6.99
C LEU A 254 13.19 17.28 5.85
N ARG A 255 13.52 16.01 6.06
CA ARG A 255 14.05 15.11 5.04
C ARG A 255 13.58 13.69 5.30
N SER A 256 12.76 13.16 4.38
CA SER A 256 12.36 11.76 4.39
C SER A 256 13.36 10.86 3.67
N ALA A 257 13.40 9.59 4.05
CA ALA A 257 13.97 8.53 3.22
C ALA A 257 12.94 8.11 2.16
N VAL A 258 13.33 8.16 0.89
CA VAL A 258 12.52 7.77 -0.28
C VAL A 258 13.07 6.45 -0.81
N SER A 259 12.20 5.49 -1.13
CA SER A 259 12.61 4.15 -1.57
C SER A 259 11.99 3.70 -2.90
N GLY A 260 10.93 4.35 -3.38
CA GLY A 260 10.26 3.96 -4.62
C GLY A 260 10.35 4.99 -5.75
N PRO A 261 9.81 4.64 -6.93
CA PRO A 261 9.94 5.43 -8.15
C PRO A 261 9.04 6.68 -8.16
N ASP A 262 8.04 6.71 -7.29
CA ASP A 262 7.05 7.79 -7.23
C ASP A 262 7.59 9.01 -6.46
N SER A 263 7.16 10.20 -6.88
CA SER A 263 7.66 11.48 -6.35
C SER A 263 6.97 11.87 -5.04
N ALA A 264 7.75 12.31 -4.05
CA ALA A 264 7.25 12.88 -2.79
C ALA A 264 6.70 14.31 -2.93
N ALA A 265 6.86 14.94 -4.09
CA ALA A 265 6.47 16.33 -4.32
C ALA A 265 5.00 16.59 -4.01
N GLY A 266 4.74 17.66 -3.25
CA GLY A 266 3.38 18.10 -2.92
C GLY A 266 2.76 17.36 -1.73
N ILE A 267 3.43 16.34 -1.17
CA ILE A 267 2.96 15.68 0.06
C ILE A 267 3.05 16.68 1.22
N PRO A 268 1.95 16.95 1.95
CA PRO A 268 1.96 17.86 3.08
C PRO A 268 2.99 17.43 4.13
N ALA A 269 3.67 18.39 4.74
CA ALA A 269 4.56 18.14 5.86
C ALA A 269 4.32 19.17 6.95
N SER A 270 4.41 18.73 8.20
CA SER A 270 4.20 19.60 9.34
C SER A 270 5.11 19.27 10.51
N LEU A 271 5.42 20.30 11.29
CA LEU A 271 6.07 20.21 12.58
C LEU A 271 5.28 21.05 13.57
N ARG A 272 4.98 20.51 14.75
CA ARG A 272 4.30 21.20 15.85
C ARG A 272 5.04 20.96 17.15
N CYS A 273 5.25 22.02 17.92
CA CYS A 273 5.84 21.92 19.25
C CYS A 273 5.25 23.02 20.14
N GLY A 274 4.26 22.66 20.97
CA GLY A 274 3.50 23.63 21.76
C GLY A 274 2.80 24.66 20.86
N GLU A 275 3.12 25.94 21.07
CA GLU A 275 2.59 27.06 20.30
C GLU A 275 3.26 27.23 18.91
N PHE A 276 4.42 26.61 18.70
CA PHE A 276 5.14 26.71 17.44
C PHE A 276 4.64 25.69 16.43
N HIS A 277 4.51 26.12 15.18
CA HIS A 277 4.15 25.24 14.08
C HIS A 277 4.83 25.63 12.77
N ALA A 278 5.08 24.64 11.92
CA ALA A 278 5.56 24.82 10.57
C ALA A 278 4.76 23.91 9.65
N THR A 279 4.30 24.44 8.51
CA THR A 279 3.54 23.67 7.52
C THR A 279 4.03 23.99 6.12
N GLY A 280 4.00 22.98 5.25
CA GLY A 280 4.30 23.13 3.83
C GLY A 280 4.20 21.79 3.13
N VAL A 281 5.00 21.61 2.08
CA VAL A 281 5.00 20.39 1.28
C VAL A 281 6.43 19.90 1.06
N LEU A 282 6.58 18.59 0.91
CA LEU A 282 7.83 17.97 0.47
C LEU A 282 8.07 18.28 -1.01
N ASP A 283 9.34 18.35 -1.38
CA ASP A 283 9.81 18.40 -2.76
C ASP A 283 9.97 16.99 -3.37
N VAL A 284 10.47 16.92 -4.60
CA VAL A 284 10.68 15.66 -5.34
C VAL A 284 11.63 14.68 -4.65
N VAL A 285 12.55 15.16 -3.80
CA VAL A 285 13.50 14.32 -3.05
C VAL A 285 13.05 14.06 -1.61
N GLY A 286 11.82 14.45 -1.25
CA GLY A 286 11.28 14.26 0.08
C GLY A 286 11.85 15.22 1.13
N ALA A 287 12.30 16.41 0.71
CA ALA A 287 12.77 17.46 1.62
C ALA A 287 11.79 18.64 1.70
N ALA A 288 11.79 19.34 2.83
CA ALA A 288 11.08 20.61 2.97
C ALA A 288 11.85 21.58 3.86
N VAL A 289 11.75 22.87 3.56
CA VAL A 289 12.23 23.96 4.41
C VAL A 289 11.04 24.85 4.71
N LEU A 290 10.61 24.85 5.96
CA LEU A 290 9.35 25.45 6.40
C LEU A 290 9.65 26.59 7.38
N PRO A 291 9.03 27.77 7.24
CA PRO A 291 9.12 28.80 8.28
C PRO A 291 8.43 28.29 9.56
N VAL A 292 9.11 28.46 10.71
CA VAL A 292 8.47 28.20 12.01
C VAL A 292 7.71 29.45 12.43
N LEU A 293 6.42 29.26 12.71
CA LEU A 293 5.50 30.30 13.13
C LEU A 293 5.10 30.09 14.59
N ASP A 294 4.79 31.17 15.30
CA ASP A 294 4.20 31.14 16.64
C ASP A 294 2.66 31.00 16.59
N ALA A 295 1.99 31.06 17.75
CA ALA A 295 0.54 30.93 17.86
C ALA A 295 -0.25 32.03 17.11
N ASP A 296 0.36 33.20 16.90
CA ASP A 296 -0.24 34.32 16.17
C ASP A 296 0.02 34.23 14.65
N GLY A 297 0.76 33.20 14.20
CA GLY A 297 1.15 33.01 12.81
C GLY A 297 2.31 33.90 12.38
N LEU A 298 3.05 34.49 13.32
CA LEU A 298 4.22 35.32 13.05
C LEU A 298 5.50 34.47 13.05
N PRO A 299 6.55 34.86 12.29
CA PRO A 299 7.83 34.16 12.31
C PRO A 299 8.41 34.07 13.74
N ALA A 300 8.75 32.85 14.14
CA ALA A 300 9.31 32.58 15.46
C ALA A 300 10.65 33.30 15.67
N GLY A 301 10.81 33.94 16.83
CA GLY A 301 12.08 34.52 17.22
C GLY A 301 13.09 33.46 17.66
N GLU A 302 14.35 33.60 17.26
CA GLU A 302 15.41 32.62 17.56
C GLU A 302 15.55 32.35 19.07
N ALA A 303 15.57 33.41 19.90
CA ALA A 303 15.67 33.28 21.35
C ALA A 303 14.47 32.54 21.98
N GLN A 304 13.28 32.64 21.39
CA GLN A 304 12.12 31.88 21.85
C GLN A 304 12.29 30.41 21.48
N ALA A 305 12.69 30.12 20.24
CA ALA A 305 12.93 28.76 19.77
C ALA A 305 13.99 28.02 20.59
N TRP A 306 15.06 28.70 21.06
CA TRP A 306 16.07 28.11 21.96
C TRP A 306 15.54 27.72 23.34
N ASN A 307 14.44 28.32 23.80
CA ASN A 307 13.84 28.05 25.11
C ASN A 307 12.75 26.98 25.07
N ILE A 308 12.56 26.31 23.92
CA ILE A 308 11.57 25.25 23.74
C ILE A 308 12.23 23.88 23.86
N ASP A 309 11.53 22.97 24.54
CA ASP A 309 11.86 21.56 24.52
C ASP A 309 11.34 20.92 23.23
N TRP A 310 12.18 20.88 22.21
CA TRP A 310 11.83 20.26 20.93
C TRP A 310 11.78 18.72 20.96
N SER A 311 12.13 18.08 22.09
CA SER A 311 12.05 16.61 22.18
C SER A 311 10.62 16.07 22.13
N VAL A 312 9.62 16.92 22.41
CA VAL A 312 8.20 16.63 22.30
C VAL A 312 7.58 17.09 20.97
N ALA A 313 8.41 17.48 19.99
CA ALA A 313 7.92 17.93 18.70
C ALA A 313 7.20 16.79 17.95
N GLU A 314 6.00 17.10 17.47
CA GLU A 314 5.21 16.23 16.60
C GLU A 314 5.53 16.58 15.15
N VAL A 315 6.09 15.63 14.41
CA VAL A 315 6.49 15.82 13.01
C VAL A 315 5.79 14.78 12.16
N SER A 316 5.21 15.21 11.05
CA SER A 316 4.46 14.34 10.15
C SER A 316 4.63 14.71 8.68
N ALA A 317 4.46 13.69 7.83
CA ALA A 317 4.27 13.84 6.40
C ALA A 317 2.95 13.16 6.00
N GLY A 318 2.23 13.74 5.05
CA GLY A 318 0.92 13.29 4.61
C GLY A 318 -0.24 13.77 5.47
N THR A 319 -1.38 13.10 5.34
CA THR A 319 -2.57 13.34 6.16
C THR A 319 -2.39 12.59 7.48
N GLY A 320 -2.07 13.30 8.58
CA GLY A 320 -1.74 12.72 9.89
C GLY A 320 -2.81 11.77 10.45
N GLY A 321 -2.79 10.52 9.98
CA GLY A 321 -3.75 9.46 10.30
C GLY A 321 -3.47 8.81 11.64
N ALA A 322 -4.41 7.95 12.07
CA ALA A 322 -4.29 7.18 13.29
C ALA A 322 -2.94 6.44 13.31
N ALA A 323 -2.18 6.63 14.38
CA ALA A 323 -0.85 6.05 14.52
C ALA A 323 -0.93 4.53 14.46
N GLU A 324 -0.54 3.95 13.33
CA GLU A 324 -0.15 2.54 13.26
C GLU A 324 0.87 2.29 14.38
N SER A 325 0.70 1.20 15.12
CA SER A 325 1.64 0.88 16.18
C SER A 325 2.98 0.44 15.59
N ILE A 326 4.06 0.64 16.35
CA ILE A 326 5.39 0.16 15.94
C ILE A 326 5.41 -1.37 15.79
N GLU A 327 4.63 -2.08 16.60
CA GLU A 327 4.45 -3.53 16.54
C GLU A 327 3.77 -3.96 15.25
N LEU A 328 2.74 -3.22 14.81
CA LEU A 328 2.05 -3.50 13.55
C LEU A 328 2.99 -3.34 12.35
N ARG A 329 3.75 -2.25 12.29
CA ARG A 329 4.74 -2.06 11.21
C ARG A 329 5.85 -3.10 11.25
N ALA A 330 6.35 -3.44 12.44
CA ALA A 330 7.36 -4.49 12.61
C ALA A 330 6.85 -5.87 12.15
N ARG A 331 5.60 -6.22 12.47
CA ARG A 331 4.94 -7.44 11.99
C ARG A 331 4.89 -7.49 10.47
N ILE A 332 4.50 -6.41 9.82
CA ILE A 332 4.39 -6.32 8.35
C ILE A 332 5.76 -6.37 7.66
N ARG A 333 6.77 -5.66 8.20
CA ARG A 333 8.14 -5.76 7.69
C ARG A 333 8.72 -7.16 7.89
N ALA A 334 8.41 -7.84 8.99
CA ALA A 334 8.84 -9.22 9.22
C ALA A 334 8.19 -10.19 8.22
N PHE A 335 6.90 -10.01 7.94
CA PHE A 335 6.19 -10.78 6.91
C PHE A 335 6.81 -10.59 5.52
N ALA A 336 7.05 -9.35 5.09
CA ALA A 336 7.67 -9.06 3.79
C ALA A 336 9.08 -9.68 3.66
N ARG A 337 9.93 -9.55 4.70
CA ARG A 337 11.25 -10.19 4.73
C ARG A 337 11.16 -11.71 4.65
N ALA A 338 10.23 -12.33 5.35
CA ALA A 338 10.05 -13.78 5.31
C ALA A 338 9.67 -14.25 3.89
N ARG A 339 8.83 -13.50 3.17
CA ARG A 339 8.45 -13.80 1.78
C ARG A 339 9.62 -13.69 0.81
N LEU A 340 10.48 -12.67 0.95
CA LEU A 340 11.68 -12.55 0.11
C LEU A 340 12.73 -13.62 0.45
N ALA A 341 12.94 -13.92 1.73
CA ALA A 341 13.95 -14.89 2.17
C ALA A 341 13.61 -16.34 1.82
N ALA A 342 12.31 -16.68 1.81
CA ALA A 342 11.82 -18.01 1.47
C ALA A 342 10.51 -17.90 0.69
N PRO A 343 10.57 -17.60 -0.63
CA PRO A 343 9.37 -17.45 -1.45
C PRO A 343 8.48 -18.71 -1.38
N ALA A 344 7.23 -18.51 -0.96
CA ALA A 344 6.25 -19.57 -0.86
C ALA A 344 5.70 -19.97 -2.24
N ALA A 345 4.92 -21.05 -2.30
CA ALA A 345 4.27 -21.49 -3.55
C ALA A 345 3.28 -20.43 -4.11
N ASP A 346 2.79 -19.55 -3.25
CA ASP A 346 1.92 -18.44 -3.63
C ASP A 346 2.68 -17.15 -4.02
N ALA A 347 4.02 -17.19 -4.07
CA ALA A 347 4.83 -16.04 -4.45
C ALA A 347 4.53 -15.56 -5.88
N PHE A 348 4.55 -14.24 -6.04
CA PHE A 348 4.48 -13.56 -7.33
C PHE A 348 5.86 -13.59 -7.99
N LEU A 349 5.91 -13.59 -9.33
CA LEU A 349 7.14 -13.47 -10.10
C LEU A 349 7.89 -12.18 -9.73
N ALA A 350 7.18 -11.09 -9.46
CA ALA A 350 7.76 -9.86 -8.94
C ALA A 350 8.54 -10.08 -7.61
N GLU A 351 8.03 -10.93 -6.71
CA GLU A 351 8.72 -11.29 -5.46
C GLU A 351 9.92 -12.20 -5.71
N LEU A 352 9.79 -13.17 -6.62
CA LEU A 352 10.88 -14.07 -6.98
C LEU A 352 12.07 -13.31 -7.56
N LEU A 353 11.81 -12.41 -8.51
CA LEU A 353 12.86 -11.60 -9.12
C LEU A 353 13.46 -10.59 -8.14
N ALA A 354 12.67 -10.03 -7.23
CA ALA A 354 13.17 -9.18 -6.14
C ALA A 354 14.10 -9.97 -5.20
N ALA A 355 13.73 -11.18 -4.81
CA ALA A 355 14.54 -12.05 -3.95
C ALA A 355 15.84 -12.51 -4.64
N GLU A 356 15.80 -12.79 -5.94
CA GLU A 356 16.97 -13.17 -6.74
C GLU A 356 17.94 -12.00 -6.98
N SER A 357 17.45 -10.76 -7.01
CA SER A 357 18.27 -9.56 -7.25
C SER A 357 19.16 -9.16 -6.07
N GLU A 358 18.92 -9.73 -4.87
CA GLU A 358 19.81 -9.52 -3.71
C GLU A 358 21.06 -10.41 -3.72
N TYR A 359 21.19 -11.34 -4.68
CA TYR A 359 22.32 -12.25 -4.85
C TYR A 359 23.16 -11.93 -6.09
#